data_AF-A0A525HHX0-F1
#
_entry.id   AF-A0A525HHX0-F1
#
_cell.length_a   1.000
_cell.length_b   1.000
_cell.length_c   1.000
_cell.angle_alpha   90.00
_cell.angle_beta   90.00
_cell.angle_gamma   90.00
#
_symmetry.space_group_name_H-M   'P 1'
#
loop_
_entity.id
_entity.type
_entity.pdbx_description
1 polymer ?
#
loop_
_entity_poly.entity_id
_entity_poly.type
_entity_poly.pdbx_seq_one_letter_code
_entity_poly.pdbx_strand_id
1 'polypeptide(L)' 'MTMLSLKLSRAVSGGRAEPSPPPDRAQLLVTLLRKRAAAHNVGADELEAMLRDQIRWALPMAKAEDATLPD' A
#
# COMPACT_ATOMS: atom_id res chain seq x y z
N MET A 1 -14.56 -25.46 17.77
CA MET A 1 -13.94 -24.53 16.81
C MET A 1 -12.47 -24.36 17.16
N THR A 2 -11.55 -24.48 16.20
CA THR A 2 -10.11 -24.35 16.47
C THR A 2 -9.72 -22.88 16.59
N MET A 3 -8.71 -22.58 17.39
CA MET A 3 -8.20 -21.21 17.61
C MET A 3 -7.67 -20.58 16.30
N LEU A 4 -7.24 -21.41 15.34
CA LEU A 4 -6.80 -21.01 14.00
C LEU A 4 -7.93 -20.45 13.14
N SER A 5 -9.11 -21.10 13.13
CA SER A 5 -10.30 -20.58 12.45
C SER A 5 -10.72 -19.20 12.97
N LEU A 6 -10.66 -18.98 14.29
CA LEU A 6 -11.01 -17.67 14.87
C LEU A 6 -10.03 -16.57 14.45
N LYS A 7 -8.73 -16.87 14.39
CA LYS A 7 -7.70 -15.92 13.93
C LYS A 7 -7.88 -15.59 12.45
N LEU A 8 -8.15 -16.59 11.62
CA LEU A 8 -8.40 -16.41 10.19
C LEU A 8 -9.65 -15.56 9.96
N SER A 9 -10.79 -15.90 10.58
CA SER A 9 -12.02 -15.12 10.46
C SER A 9 -11.82 -13.67 10.89
N ARG A 10 -11.06 -13.43 11.97
CA ARG A 10 -10.76 -12.07 12.44
C ARG A 10 -9.85 -11.30 11.49
N ALA A 11 -8.87 -11.97 10.87
CA ALA A 11 -8.02 -11.38 9.83
C ALA A 11 -8.82 -11.03 8.56
N VAL A 12 -9.73 -11.90 8.13
CA VAL A 12 -10.61 -11.66 6.97
C VAL A 12 -11.57 -10.51 7.25
N SER A 13 -12.21 -10.46 8.42
CA SER A 13 -13.08 -9.34 8.79
C SER A 13 -12.32 -8.02 8.90
N GLY A 14 -11.08 -8.04 9.43
CA GLY A 14 -10.21 -6.86 9.47
C GLY A 14 -9.74 -6.41 8.09
N GLY A 15 -9.51 -7.34 7.15
CA GLY A 15 -9.16 -7.03 5.77
C GLY A 15 -10.32 -6.47 4.93
N ARG A 16 -11.57 -6.72 5.34
CA ARG A 16 -12.80 -6.18 4.71
C ARG A 16 -13.31 -4.90 5.35
N ALA A 17 -12.84 -4.55 6.55
CA ALA A 17 -13.15 -3.27 7.15
C ALA A 17 -12.45 -2.19 6.33
N GLU A 18 -13.23 -1.28 5.75
CA GLU A 18 -12.68 -0.15 5.00
C GLU A 18 -11.92 0.74 6.00
N PRO A 19 -10.58 0.81 5.91
CA PRO A 19 -9.82 1.66 6.82
C PRO A 19 -10.20 3.12 6.55
N SER A 20 -10.22 3.93 7.61
CA SER A 20 -10.38 5.39 7.45
C SER A 20 -9.40 5.88 6.37
N PRO A 21 -9.85 6.73 5.43
CA PRO A 21 -8.98 7.25 4.40
C PRO A 21 -7.78 7.95 5.04
N PRO A 22 -6.56 7.74 4.52
CA PRO A 22 -5.36 8.35 5.06
C PRO A 22 -5.47 9.88 4.98
N PRO A 23 -5.09 10.61 6.05
CA PRO A 23 -5.33 12.05 6.14
C PRO A 23 -4.42 12.86 5.20
N ASP A 24 -3.29 12.29 4.78
CA ASP A 24 -2.34 12.92 3.88
C ASP A 24 -1.68 11.89 2.93
N ARG A 25 -1.06 12.40 1.86
CA ARG A 25 -0.41 11.59 0.83
C ARG A 25 0.80 10.79 1.39
N ALA A 26 1.50 11.33 2.38
CA ALA A 26 2.65 10.64 2.98
C ALA A 26 2.18 9.38 3.74
N GLN A 27 1.08 9.47 4.47
CA GLN A 27 0.46 8.34 5.16
C GLN A 27 -0.13 7.32 4.20
N LEU A 28 -0.70 7.76 3.07
CA LEU A 28 -1.10 6.86 1.99
C LEU A 28 0.11 6.07 1.46
N LEU A 29 1.22 6.75 1.17
CA LEU A 29 2.44 6.10 0.68
C LEU A 29 3.00 5.09 1.69
N VAL A 30 3.09 5.46 2.97
CA VAL A 30 3.52 4.55 4.04
C VAL A 30 2.62 3.31 4.09
N THR A 31 1.31 3.50 3.95
CA THR A 31 0.34 2.38 3.93
C THR A 31 0.57 1.46 2.73
N LEU A 32 0.75 2.00 1.54
CA LEU A 32 1.02 1.23 0.33
C LEU A 32 2.35 0.47 0.41
N LEU A 33 3.41 1.11 0.95
CA LEU A 33 4.71 0.47 1.15
C LEU A 33 4.64 -0.71 2.13
N ARG A 34 3.89 -0.57 3.23
CA ARG A 34 3.66 -1.67 4.18
C ARG A 34 2.90 -2.82 3.54
N LYS A 35 1.84 -2.52 2.76
CA LYS A 35 1.09 -3.53 2.01
C LYS A 35 1.99 -4.27 1.01
N ARG A 36 2.89 -3.57 0.32
CA ARG A 36 3.84 -4.17 -0.62
C ARG A 36 4.81 -5.11 0.08
N ALA A 37 5.36 -4.69 1.22
CA ALA A 37 6.25 -5.53 2.02
C ALA A 37 5.54 -6.82 2.50
N ALA A 38 4.27 -6.70 2.91
CA ALA A 38 3.47 -7.87 3.27
C ALA A 38 3.23 -8.80 2.07
N ALA A 39 2.88 -8.26 0.90
CA ALA A 39 2.68 -9.03 -0.33
C ALA A 39 3.94 -9.79 -0.76
N HIS A 40 5.09 -9.12 -0.74
CA HIS A 40 6.39 -9.72 -1.02
C HIS A 40 6.71 -10.87 -0.04
N ASN A 41 6.49 -10.65 1.26
CA ASN A 41 6.79 -11.66 2.29
C ASN A 41 5.95 -12.93 2.18
N VAL A 42 4.77 -12.86 1.53
CA VAL A 42 3.89 -14.03 1.31
C VAL A 42 3.96 -14.54 -0.13
N GLY A 43 4.83 -13.99 -0.98
CA GLY A 43 4.97 -14.40 -2.39
C GLY A 43 3.75 -14.07 -3.26
N ALA A 44 3.02 -13.00 -2.93
CA ALA A 44 1.84 -12.57 -3.70
C ALA A 44 2.24 -11.63 -4.84
N ASP A 45 2.88 -12.17 -5.88
CA ASP A 45 3.52 -11.40 -6.96
C ASP A 45 2.57 -10.45 -7.71
N GLU A 46 1.36 -10.90 -8.02
CA GLU A 46 0.34 -10.08 -8.70
C GLU A 46 -0.10 -8.89 -7.84
N LEU A 47 -0.30 -9.14 -6.54
CA LEU A 47 -0.63 -8.09 -5.57
C LEU A 47 0.53 -7.11 -5.41
N GLU A 48 1.77 -7.62 -5.39
CA GLU A 48 2.95 -6.78 -5.33
C GLU A 48 3.08 -5.88 -6.57
N ALA A 49 2.86 -6.42 -7.78
CA ALA A 49 2.90 -5.67 -9.03
C ALA A 49 1.85 -4.54 -9.03
N MET A 50 0.61 -4.85 -8.66
CA MET A 50 -0.46 -3.85 -8.55
C MET A 50 -0.12 -2.75 -7.53
N LEU A 51 0.45 -3.11 -6.37
CA LEU A 51 0.85 -2.14 -5.36
C LEU A 51 2.01 -1.25 -5.82
N ARG A 52 2.95 -1.79 -6.63
CA ARG A 52 4.03 -0.99 -7.23
C ARG A 52 3.48 0.09 -8.15
N ASP A 53 2.47 -0.23 -8.97
CA ASP A 53 1.84 0.74 -9.85
C ASP A 53 1.10 1.82 -9.07
N GLN A 54 0.35 1.44 -8.02
CA GLN A 54 -0.31 2.40 -7.13
C GLN A 54 0.69 3.34 -6.44
N ILE A 55 1.83 2.81 -5.97
CA ILE A 55 2.90 3.62 -5.38
C ILE A 55 3.47 4.60 -6.41
N ARG A 56 3.71 4.13 -7.64
CA ARG A 56 4.23 4.99 -8.72
C ARG A 56 3.28 6.14 -9.03
N TRP A 57 1.97 5.91 -8.99
CA TRP A 57 0.95 6.95 -9.19
C TRP A 57 0.86 7.92 -8.00
N ALA A 58 1.13 7.45 -6.78
CA ALA A 58 1.06 8.27 -5.56
C ALA A 58 2.29 9.16 -5.36
N LEU A 59 3.43 8.82 -5.96
CA LEU A 59 4.66 9.61 -5.87
C LEU A 59 4.57 10.85 -6.78
N PRO A 60 4.99 12.04 -6.30
CA PRO A 60 5.24 13.15 -7.19
C PRO A 60 6.43 12.76 -8.07
N MET A 61 6.16 12.32 -9.30
CA MET A 61 7.21 12.30 -10.31
C MET A 61 7.54 13.77 -10.55
N ALA A 62 8.66 14.24 -9.99
CA ALA A 62 9.21 15.53 -10.37
C ALA A 62 9.27 15.54 -11.89
N LYS A 63 8.43 16.37 -12.51
CA LYS A 63 8.42 16.48 -13.95
C LYS A 63 9.76 17.16 -14.27
N ALA A 64 10.55 16.58 -15.16
CA ALA A 64 11.91 17.06 -15.43
C ALA A 64 11.97 18.56 -15.80
N GLU A 65 10.83 19.16 -16.16
CA GLU A 65 10.64 20.60 -16.38
C GLU A 65 10.77 21.47 -15.11
N ASP A 66 10.45 20.95 -13.91
CA ASP A 66 10.55 21.69 -12.63
C ASP A 66 11.99 21.79 -12.10
N ALA A 67 12.95 21.08 -12.72
CA ALA A 67 14.37 21.16 -12.39
C ALA A 67 15.07 22.36 -13.06
N THR A 68 14.36 23.14 -13.87
CA THR A 68 14.89 24.38 -14.45
C THR A 68 14.81 25.48 -13.41
N LEU A 69 15.84 25.57 -12.56
CA LEU A 69 16.08 26.75 -11.73
C LEU A 69 16.23 27.98 -12.64
N PRO A 70 15.51 29.09 -12.42
CA PRO A 70 15.93 30.38 -12.98
C PRO A 70 17.21 30.85 -12.25
N ASP A 71 18.15 31.42 -13.02
CA ASP A 71 19.37 32.11 -12.55
C ASP A 71 19.09 33.16 -11.47
#